data_AF-A0AAP0E781-F1
#
_entry.id   AF-A0AAP0E781-F1
#
_cell.length_a   1.000
_cell.length_b   1.000
_cell.length_c   1.000
_cell.angle_alpha   90.00
_cell.angle_beta   90.00
_cell.angle_gamma   90.00
#
_symmetry.space_group_name_H-M   'P 1'
#
loop_
_entity.id
_entity.type
_entity.pdbx_description
1 polymer ?
#
loop_
_entity_poly.entity_id
_entity_poly.type
_entity_poly.pdbx_seq_one_letter_code
_entity_poly.pdbx_strand_id
1 'polypeptide(L)'
;MDSEDLLEALNQLEDGLKDSIKRLSSFDKYKQEVLLGHLDWSPMHKDPNFWRENISNFEENDFQILRVLITILDTSTDARAIAVACYDLSQFIQYHPAGRVIVTDLKAKERVMKLMNHENAEVTKNALLCIQRLLLGAKYASFMQV
;
A
#
# COMPACT_ATOMS: atom_id res chain seq x y z
N MET A 1 -12.06 -40.68 -15.70
CA MET A 1 -11.19 -39.50 -15.55
C MET A 1 -10.30 -39.57 -16.74
N ASP A 2 -10.72 -38.86 -17.78
CA ASP A 2 -10.19 -39.06 -19.12
C ASP A 2 -8.92 -38.20 -19.27
N SER A 3 -8.05 -38.57 -20.19
CA SER A 3 -6.75 -37.89 -20.39
C SER A 3 -6.90 -36.38 -20.66
N GLU A 4 -8.07 -35.97 -21.15
CA GLU A 4 -8.46 -34.57 -21.40
C GLU A 4 -8.69 -33.78 -20.10
N ASP A 5 -9.39 -34.37 -19.11
CA ASP A 5 -9.60 -33.76 -17.78
C ASP A 5 -8.25 -33.53 -17.06
N LEU A 6 -7.32 -34.47 -17.19
CA LEU A 6 -6.00 -34.36 -16.58
C LEU A 6 -5.16 -33.25 -17.24
N LEU A 7 -5.28 -33.09 -18.55
CA LEU A 7 -4.58 -32.05 -19.29
C LEU A 7 -5.12 -30.66 -18.93
N GLU A 8 -6.45 -30.54 -18.78
CA GLU A 8 -7.09 -29.29 -18.37
C GLU A 8 -6.70 -28.89 -16.94
N ALA A 9 -6.67 -29.84 -15.99
CA ALA A 9 -6.23 -29.59 -14.63
C ALA A 9 -4.76 -29.13 -14.56
N LEU A 10 -3.87 -29.71 -15.38
CA LEU A 10 -2.46 -29.29 -15.47
C LEU A 10 -2.31 -27.86 -16.01
N ASN A 11 -3.07 -27.50 -17.05
CA ASN A 11 -3.05 -26.14 -17.60
C ASN A 11 -3.54 -25.11 -16.58
N GLN A 12 -4.62 -25.41 -15.83
CA GLN A 12 -5.10 -24.53 -14.76
C GLN A 12 -4.05 -24.30 -13.66
N LEU A 13 -3.28 -25.35 -13.32
CA LEU A 13 -2.20 -25.28 -12.34
C LEU A 13 -1.03 -24.44 -12.87
N GLU A 14 -0.67 -24.60 -14.14
CA GLU A 14 0.40 -23.83 -14.79
C GLU A 14 0.06 -22.34 -14.88
N ASP A 15 -1.18 -22.01 -15.26
CA ASP A 15 -1.65 -20.63 -15.32
C ASP A 15 -1.69 -19.98 -13.93
N GLY A 16 -2.18 -20.72 -12.93
CA GLY A 16 -2.16 -20.27 -11.53
C GLY A 16 -0.75 -20.02 -10.99
N LEU A 17 0.23 -20.81 -11.41
CA LEU A 17 1.64 -20.61 -11.07
C LEU A 17 2.21 -19.37 -11.77
N LYS A 18 1.97 -19.18 -13.07
CA LYS A 18 2.41 -17.99 -13.83
C LYS A 18 1.85 -16.70 -13.23
N ASP A 19 0.58 -16.71 -12.86
CA ASP A 19 -0.05 -15.55 -12.24
C ASP A 19 0.50 -15.28 -10.83
N SER A 20 0.82 -16.33 -10.07
CA SER A 20 1.50 -16.17 -8.77
C SER A 20 2.91 -15.61 -8.93
N ILE A 21 3.69 -16.06 -9.92
CA ILE A 21 5.02 -15.51 -10.24
C ILE A 21 4.92 -14.04 -10.66
N LYS A 22 3.96 -13.68 -11.52
CA LYS A 22 3.76 -12.28 -11.94
C LYS A 22 3.38 -11.37 -10.77
N ARG A 23 2.52 -11.85 -9.86
CA ARG A 23 2.12 -11.11 -8.66
C ARG A 23 3.27 -10.91 -7.67
N LEU A 24 4.07 -11.95 -7.40
CA LEU A 24 5.28 -11.81 -6.59
C LEU A 24 6.24 -10.80 -7.23
N SER A 25 6.44 -10.90 -8.55
CA SER A 25 7.27 -9.95 -9.30
C SER A 25 6.76 -8.51 -9.22
N SER A 26 5.44 -8.28 -9.11
CA SER A 26 4.93 -6.94 -8.92
C SER A 26 5.28 -6.47 -7.51
N PHE A 27 4.85 -7.16 -6.44
CA PHE A 27 5.12 -6.75 -5.06
C PHE A 27 6.61 -6.54 -4.77
N ASP A 28 7.49 -7.38 -5.32
CA ASP A 28 8.94 -7.21 -5.19
C ASP A 28 9.44 -5.88 -5.78
N LYS A 29 8.87 -5.45 -6.92
CA LYS A 29 9.21 -4.14 -7.53
C LYS A 29 8.75 -2.99 -6.65
N TYR A 30 7.53 -3.04 -6.13
CA TYR A 30 7.04 -2.04 -5.17
C TYR A 30 7.92 -1.98 -3.91
N LYS A 31 8.26 -3.15 -3.36
CA LYS A 31 9.13 -3.24 -2.19
C LYS A 31 10.50 -2.61 -2.47
N GLN A 32 11.10 -2.91 -3.63
CA GLN A 32 12.35 -2.28 -4.04
C GLN A 32 12.23 -0.76 -4.18
N GLU A 33 11.18 -0.26 -4.83
CA GLU A 33 10.89 1.16 -4.98
C GLU A 33 10.82 1.87 -3.61
N VAL A 34 10.06 1.31 -2.67
CA VAL A 34 9.94 1.85 -1.30
C VAL A 34 11.27 1.81 -0.57
N LEU A 35 12.00 0.68 -0.62
CA LEU A 35 13.28 0.52 0.08
C LEU A 35 14.37 1.46 -0.44
N LEU A 36 14.33 1.82 -1.73
CA LEU A 36 15.22 2.81 -2.32
C LEU A 36 14.81 4.26 -1.99
N GLY A 37 13.59 4.47 -1.50
CA GLY A 37 13.05 5.80 -1.18
C GLY A 37 12.66 6.64 -2.40
N HIS A 38 12.62 6.05 -3.59
CA HIS A 38 12.33 6.74 -4.85
C HIS A 38 10.92 6.38 -5.33
N LEU A 39 9.89 6.86 -4.63
CA LEU A 39 8.51 6.57 -5.00
C LEU A 39 8.02 7.47 -6.13
N ASP A 40 7.40 6.87 -7.14
CA ASP A 40 6.66 7.55 -8.19
C ASP A 40 5.27 6.91 -8.35
N TRP A 41 4.37 7.63 -9.01
CA TRP A 41 3.03 7.10 -9.25
C TRP A 41 3.04 5.99 -10.29
N SER A 42 3.07 4.75 -9.81
CA SER A 42 2.91 3.54 -10.62
C SER A 42 1.54 2.86 -10.39
N PRO A 43 1.11 1.92 -11.25
CA PRO A 43 -0.12 1.15 -11.05
C PRO A 43 -0.18 0.44 -9.70
N MET A 44 0.97 0.06 -9.14
CA MET A 44 1.09 -0.63 -7.86
C MET A 44 0.53 0.19 -6.70
N HIS A 45 0.72 1.50 -6.71
CA HIS A 45 0.15 2.36 -5.68
C HIS A 45 -1.36 2.49 -5.82
N LYS A 46 -1.87 2.52 -7.06
CA LYS A 46 -3.26 2.93 -7.36
C LYS A 46 -4.24 1.79 -7.53
N ASP A 47 -3.77 0.58 -7.86
CA ASP A 47 -4.61 -0.56 -8.16
C ASP A 47 -5.19 -1.19 -6.86
N PRO A 48 -6.51 -1.16 -6.65
CA PRO A 48 -7.15 -1.82 -5.52
C PRO A 48 -6.84 -3.32 -5.42
N ASN A 49 -6.63 -4.00 -6.54
CA ASN A 49 -6.35 -5.43 -6.55
C ASN A 49 -4.95 -5.72 -6.02
N PHE A 50 -3.95 -4.91 -6.38
CA PHE A 50 -2.62 -5.00 -5.80
C PHE A 50 -2.67 -4.98 -4.27
N TRP A 51 -3.38 -4.00 -3.70
CA TRP A 51 -3.50 -3.90 -2.25
C TRP A 51 -4.22 -5.09 -1.64
N ARG A 52 -5.37 -5.51 -2.18
CA ARG A 52 -6.11 -6.68 -1.65
C ARG A 52 -5.29 -7.96 -1.65
N GLU A 53 -4.53 -8.18 -2.71
CA GLU A 53 -3.73 -9.40 -2.88
C GLU A 53 -2.47 -9.42 -2.00
N ASN A 54 -1.83 -8.26 -1.82
CA ASN A 54 -0.52 -8.20 -1.17
C ASN A 54 -0.57 -7.65 0.27
N ILE A 55 -1.75 -7.34 0.81
CA ILE A 55 -1.86 -6.64 2.10
C ILE A 55 -1.13 -7.35 3.25
N SER A 56 -1.16 -8.68 3.29
CA SER A 56 -0.50 -9.48 4.31
C SER A 56 1.02 -9.44 4.19
N ASN A 57 1.57 -9.22 2.99
CA ASN A 57 3.03 -9.15 2.78
C ASN A 57 3.63 -7.89 3.43
N PHE A 58 2.83 -6.87 3.74
CA PHE A 58 3.29 -5.69 4.48
C PHE A 58 3.61 -5.99 5.95
N GLU A 59 3.20 -7.14 6.50
CA GLU A 59 3.56 -7.58 7.85
C GLU A 59 5.00 -8.12 7.94
N GLU A 60 5.60 -8.46 6.80
CA GLU A 60 6.95 -9.03 6.74
C GLU A 60 8.02 -8.12 7.38
N ASN A 61 9.03 -8.77 7.97
CA ASN A 61 10.22 -8.09 8.53
C ASN A 61 9.87 -6.97 9.51
N ASP A 62 8.91 -7.23 10.41
CA ASP A 62 8.42 -6.26 11.40
C ASP A 62 7.93 -4.97 10.74
N PHE A 63 7.04 -5.11 9.74
CA PHE A 63 6.45 -4.00 8.99
C PHE A 63 7.48 -3.09 8.32
N GLN A 64 8.58 -3.66 7.80
CA GLN A 64 9.70 -2.91 7.23
C GLN A 64 9.24 -1.86 6.21
N ILE A 65 8.34 -2.25 5.29
CA ILE A 65 7.81 -1.35 4.26
C ILE A 65 7.14 -0.13 4.89
N LEU A 66 6.25 -0.34 5.88
CA LEU A 66 5.58 0.77 6.57
C LEU A 66 6.57 1.67 7.31
N ARG A 67 7.58 1.09 7.96
CA ARG A 67 8.63 1.86 8.65
C ARG A 67 9.44 2.71 7.67
N VAL A 68 9.75 2.21 6.48
CA VAL A 68 10.44 2.97 5.44
C VAL A 68 9.54 4.08 4.89
N LEU A 69 8.26 3.79 4.60
CA LEU A 69 7.29 4.84 4.22
C LEU A 69 7.22 5.97 5.25
N ILE A 70 7.15 5.64 6.54
CA ILE A 70 7.17 6.62 7.64
C ILE A 70 8.49 7.41 7.67
N THR A 71 9.62 6.74 7.41
CA THR A 71 10.94 7.40 7.34
C THR A 71 10.97 8.43 6.21
N ILE A 72 10.42 8.08 5.04
CA ILE A 72 10.34 8.98 3.87
C ILE A 72 9.54 10.24 4.19
N LEU A 73 8.48 10.14 5.00
CA LEU A 73 7.73 11.33 5.46
C LEU A 73 8.59 12.32 6.24
N ASP A 74 9.60 11.83 6.97
CA ASP A 74 10.46 12.64 7.84
C ASP A 74 11.72 13.14 7.13
N THR A 75 12.26 12.38 6.17
CA THR A 75 13.60 12.61 5.63
C THR A 75 13.64 12.99 4.16
N SER A 76 12.60 12.70 3.37
CA SER A 76 12.60 13.05 1.96
C SER A 76 12.39 14.54 1.75
N THR A 77 13.05 15.09 0.73
CA THR A 77 12.77 16.43 0.21
C THR A 77 11.99 16.37 -1.11
N ASP A 78 11.76 15.17 -1.64
CA ASP A 78 10.95 14.98 -2.84
C ASP A 78 9.46 14.94 -2.46
N ALA A 79 8.76 16.03 -2.78
CA ALA A 79 7.34 16.16 -2.54
C ALA A 79 6.52 15.02 -3.18
N ARG A 80 6.97 14.46 -4.31
CA ARG A 80 6.28 13.33 -4.93
C ARG A 80 6.40 12.09 -4.06
N ALA A 81 7.61 11.72 -3.67
CA ALA A 81 7.83 10.56 -2.81
C ALA A 81 7.05 10.67 -1.47
N ILE A 82 6.99 11.86 -0.87
CA ILE A 82 6.20 12.13 0.33
C ILE A 82 4.70 11.93 0.06
N ALA A 83 4.19 12.46 -1.06
CA ALA A 83 2.78 12.33 -1.43
C ALA A 83 2.38 10.87 -1.65
N VAL A 84 3.21 10.09 -2.35
CA VAL A 84 2.99 8.65 -2.54
C VAL A 84 3.06 7.92 -1.21
N ALA A 85 4.03 8.21 -0.35
CA ALA A 85 4.15 7.56 0.96
C ALA A 85 2.93 7.83 1.88
N CYS A 86 2.43 9.06 1.92
CA CYS A 86 1.18 9.40 2.60
C CYS A 86 0.01 8.59 2.04
N TYR A 87 -0.09 8.49 0.71
CA TYR A 87 -1.15 7.74 0.06
C TYR A 87 -1.07 6.25 0.37
N ASP A 88 0.11 5.64 0.30
CA ASP A 88 0.32 4.21 0.55
C ASP A 88 -0.01 3.83 1.98
N LEU A 89 0.38 4.65 2.97
CA LEU A 89 -0.06 4.46 4.36
C LEU A 89 -1.59 4.49 4.47
N SER A 90 -2.23 5.38 3.72
CA SER A 90 -3.69 5.47 3.67
C SER A 90 -4.33 4.23 3.02
N GLN A 91 -3.68 3.61 2.03
CA GLN A 91 -4.15 2.38 1.42
C GLN A 91 -3.99 1.21 2.38
N PHE A 92 -2.85 1.08 3.04
CA PHE A 92 -2.64 0.05 4.06
C PHE A 92 -3.72 0.12 5.16
N ILE A 93 -4.06 1.32 5.65
CA ILE A 93 -5.17 1.53 6.59
C ILE A 93 -6.52 1.06 6.02
N GLN A 94 -6.77 1.29 4.74
CA GLN A 94 -8.03 0.93 4.08
C GLN A 94 -8.18 -0.58 3.91
N TYR A 95 -7.12 -1.26 3.50
CA TYR A 95 -7.17 -2.67 3.09
C TYR A 95 -6.81 -3.65 4.22
N HIS A 96 -5.98 -3.24 5.18
CA HIS A 96 -5.58 -4.11 6.28
C HIS A 96 -6.59 -4.05 7.45
N PRO A 97 -7.14 -5.19 7.92
CA PRO A 97 -8.14 -5.21 9.00
C PRO A 97 -7.67 -4.49 10.28
N ALA A 98 -6.40 -4.68 10.65
CA ALA A 98 -5.76 -4.01 11.79
C ALA A 98 -4.98 -2.74 11.41
N GLY A 99 -5.14 -2.23 10.19
CA GLY A 99 -4.26 -1.20 9.62
C GLY A 99 -4.18 0.08 10.47
N ARG A 100 -5.29 0.52 11.06
CA ARG A 100 -5.29 1.68 11.98
C ARG A 100 -4.47 1.45 13.24
N VAL A 101 -4.61 0.28 13.86
CA VAL A 101 -3.90 -0.06 15.09
C VAL A 101 -2.41 -0.09 14.80
N ILE A 102 -2.02 -0.84 13.76
CA ILE A 102 -0.62 -0.98 13.33
C ILE A 102 0.01 0.38 13.01
N VAL A 103 -0.63 1.21 12.17
CA VAL A 103 -0.09 2.52 11.79
C VAL A 103 -0.01 3.48 12.97
N THR A 104 -0.92 3.36 13.95
CA THR A 104 -0.87 4.12 15.20
C THR A 104 0.29 3.68 16.09
N ASP A 105 0.49 2.37 16.25
CA ASP A 105 1.58 1.79 17.04
C ASP A 105 2.96 2.10 16.45
N LEU A 106 3.04 2.18 15.12
CA LEU A 106 4.22 2.66 14.39
C LEU A 106 4.41 4.19 14.46
N LYS A 107 3.56 4.92 15.19
CA LYS A 107 3.63 6.37 15.43
C LYS A 107 3.57 7.22 14.16
N ALA A 108 2.94 6.75 13.09
CA ALA A 108 2.84 7.48 11.83
C ALA A 108 1.92 8.72 11.93
N LYS A 109 0.92 8.71 12.83
CA LYS A 109 -0.09 9.76 12.96
C LYS A 109 0.53 11.15 13.04
N GLU A 110 1.47 11.33 13.98
CA GLU A 110 2.11 12.63 14.20
C GLU A 110 2.94 13.09 13.01
N ARG A 111 3.53 12.14 12.27
CA ARG A 111 4.33 12.43 11.07
C ARG A 111 3.45 12.92 9.93
N VAL A 112 2.36 12.21 9.66
CA VAL A 112 1.40 12.60 8.62
C VAL A 112 0.70 13.92 8.97
N MET A 113 0.37 14.17 10.24
CA MET A 113 -0.26 15.44 10.65
C MET A 113 0.60 16.67 10.35
N LYS A 114 1.92 16.57 10.45
CA LYS A 114 2.84 17.67 10.10
C LYS A 114 2.78 18.03 8.61
N LEU A 115 2.43 17.07 7.76
CA LEU A 115 2.37 17.22 6.30
C LEU A 115 1.02 17.77 5.80
N MET A 116 0.01 17.93 6.66
CA MET A 116 -1.30 18.46 6.26
C MET A 116 -1.27 19.96 5.87
N ASN A 117 -0.20 20.67 6.20
CA ASN A 117 0.02 22.08 5.83
C ASN A 117 1.29 22.24 4.97
N HIS A 118 1.65 21.20 4.22
CA HIS A 118 2.83 21.22 3.36
C HIS A 118 2.62 22.18 2.17
N GLU A 119 3.69 22.84 1.72
CA GLU A 119 3.64 23.81 0.60
C GLU A 119 3.16 23.18 -0.71
N ASN A 120 3.51 21.92 -0.94
CA ASN A 120 3.02 21.13 -2.05
C ASN A 120 1.60 20.63 -1.79
N ALA A 121 0.66 21.03 -2.66
CA ALA A 121 -0.76 20.68 -2.55
C ALA A 121 -1.04 19.17 -2.63
N GLU A 122 -0.25 18.41 -3.38
CA GLU A 122 -0.41 16.96 -3.51
C GLU A 122 -0.02 16.23 -2.22
N VAL A 123 1.06 16.68 -1.55
CA VAL A 123 1.43 16.19 -0.21
C VAL A 123 0.30 16.46 0.77
N THR A 124 -0.18 17.69 0.82
CA THR A 124 -1.29 18.10 1.70
C THR A 124 -2.54 17.26 1.46
N LYS A 125 -2.94 17.06 0.20
CA LYS A 125 -4.08 16.23 -0.18
C LYS A 125 -3.94 14.79 0.34
N ASN A 126 -2.79 14.16 0.11
CA ASN A 126 -2.59 12.75 0.50
C ASN A 126 -2.41 12.59 2.01
N ALA A 127 -1.80 13.55 2.69
CA ALA A 127 -1.70 13.58 4.15
C ALA A 127 -3.10 13.68 4.80
N LEU A 128 -3.96 14.58 4.28
CA LEU A 128 -5.35 14.71 4.73
C LEU A 128 -6.14 13.42 4.54
N LEU A 129 -6.02 12.77 3.38
CA LEU A 129 -6.63 11.46 3.12
C LEU A 129 -6.17 10.40 4.12
N CYS A 130 -4.87 10.32 4.39
CA CYS A 130 -4.32 9.37 5.34
C CYS A 130 -4.85 9.62 6.76
N ILE A 131 -4.87 10.86 7.23
CA ILE A 131 -5.42 11.21 8.55
C ILE A 131 -6.92 10.91 8.62
N GLN A 132 -7.67 11.24 7.58
CA GLN A 132 -9.10 10.94 7.51
C GLN A 132 -9.37 9.44 7.68
N ARG A 133 -8.61 8.58 6.99
CA ARG A 133 -8.75 7.11 7.12
C ARG A 133 -8.28 6.59 8.46
N LEU A 134 -7.27 7.22 9.06
CA LEU A 134 -6.77 6.85 10.38
C LEU A 134 -7.78 7.17 11.49
N LEU A 135 -8.51 8.30 11.37
CA LEU A 135 -9.43 8.78 12.41
C LEU A 135 -10.87 8.29 12.23
N LEU A 136 -11.35 8.14 11.01
CA LEU A 136 -12.75 7.81 10.75
C LEU A 136 -12.94 6.30 10.64
N GLY A 137 -13.85 5.73 11.43
CA GLY A 137 -14.28 4.32 11.41
C GLY A 137 -14.60 3.79 9.99
N ALA A 138 -14.50 2.46 9.77
CA ALA A 138 -14.77 1.85 8.45
C ALA A 138 -16.19 2.19 7.92
N LYS A 139 -17.13 2.45 8.84
CA LYS A 139 -18.50 2.88 8.54
C LYS A 139 -18.61 4.29 7.94
N TYR A 140 -17.61 5.17 8.11
CA TYR A 140 -17.66 6.55 7.60
C TYR A 140 -16.92 6.72 6.27
N ALA A 141 -15.88 5.90 6.02
CA ALA A 141 -15.13 5.94 4.76
C ALA A 141 -15.96 5.47 3.55
N SER A 142 -16.91 4.55 3.75
CA SER A 142 -17.83 4.07 2.71
C SER A 142 -18.83 5.13 2.22
N PHE A 143 -19.12 6.17 3.02
CA PHE A 143 -20.03 7.25 2.62
C PHE A 143 -19.37 8.34 1.77
N MET A 144 -18.03 8.34 1.63
CA MET A 144 -17.30 9.36 0.88
C MET A 144 -16.70 8.85 -0.44
N GLN A 145 -17.10 7.66 -0.90
CA GLN A 145 -16.76 7.15 -2.24
C GLN A 145 -17.85 7.42 -3.29
N VAL A 146 -18.57 8.54 -3.15
CA VAL A 146 -19.50 9.04 -4.18
C VAL A 146 -18.79 10.03 -5.09
#